data_AF-A0A2E2QVR6-F1
#
_entry.id   AF-A0A2E2QVR6-F1
#
_cell.length_a   1.000
_cell.length_b   1.000
_cell.length_c   1.000
_cell.angle_alpha   90.00
_cell.angle_beta   90.00
_cell.angle_gamma   90.00
#
_symmetry.space_group_name_H-M   'P 1'
#
loop_
_entity.id
_entity.type
_entity.pdbx_description
1 polymer ?
#
loop_
_entity_poly.entity_id
_entity_poly.type
_entity_poly.pdbx_seq_one_letter_code
_entity_poly.pdbx_strand_id
1 'polypeptide(L)'
;ICGDRPFFSPKLITDLIKISLKEDFDIVTTTFPRTYPPGLTCERLKTSRLTKNLSLITEKEDKEHLTSFFYKNSEKFYINNVSPRNKINFDGINLCVDNDKDLERARWISDQMIQNNDNCYNIEEIIALAREWEEYFPTLNKD
;
A
#
# COMPACT_ATOMS: atom_id res chain seq x y z
N ILE A 1 -8.20 2.84 1.60
CA ILE A 1 -7.29 2.53 2.72
C ILE A 1 -7.73 1.17 3.27
N CYS A 2 -6.79 0.37 3.77
CA CYS A 2 -7.09 -0.88 4.49
C CYS A 2 -6.55 -0.76 5.94
N GLY A 3 -7.24 -1.35 6.91
CA GLY A 3 -7.00 -1.12 8.34
C GLY A 3 -5.76 -1.83 8.92
N ASP A 4 -5.19 -2.77 8.18
CA ASP A 4 -4.00 -3.57 8.47
C ASP A 4 -2.67 -2.84 8.15
N ARG A 5 -2.73 -1.55 7.82
CA ARG A 5 -1.59 -0.77 7.29
C ARG A 5 -1.16 0.33 8.27
N PRO A 6 -0.39 0.02 9.33
CA PRO A 6 -0.10 0.97 10.41
C PRO A 6 0.75 2.16 9.96
N PHE A 7 1.61 1.98 8.95
CA PHE A 7 2.54 3.01 8.46
C PHE A 7 2.02 3.79 7.26
N PHE A 8 0.70 3.77 7.05
CA PHE A 8 0.07 4.40 5.92
C PHE A 8 0.34 5.93 5.89
N SER A 9 0.76 6.47 4.74
CA SER A 9 1.08 7.89 4.58
C SER A 9 -0.14 8.74 4.18
N PRO A 10 -0.62 9.69 5.02
CA PRO A 10 -1.71 10.60 4.65
C PRO A 10 -1.36 11.49 3.44
N LYS A 11 -0.06 11.78 3.26
CA LYS A 11 0.43 12.53 2.11
C LYS A 11 0.16 11.79 0.80
N LEU A 12 0.32 10.46 0.77
CA LEU A 12 0.05 9.66 -0.41
C LEU A 12 -1.43 9.77 -0.85
N ILE A 13 -2.39 9.75 0.08
CA ILE A 13 -3.82 10.00 -0.24
C ILE A 13 -3.97 11.36 -0.90
N THR A 14 -3.42 12.39 -0.26
CA THR A 14 -3.54 13.77 -0.73
C THR A 14 -2.99 13.92 -2.14
N ASP A 15 -1.87 13.27 -2.43
CA ASP A 15 -1.24 13.28 -3.74
C ASP A 15 -2.09 12.53 -4.78
N LEU A 16 -2.64 11.35 -4.44
CA LEU A 16 -3.57 10.62 -5.31
C LEU A 16 -4.83 11.43 -5.63
N ILE A 17 -5.41 12.11 -4.64
CA ILE A 17 -6.57 12.99 -4.83
C ILE A 17 -6.20 14.11 -5.80
N LYS A 18 -5.09 14.82 -5.57
CA LYS A 18 -4.63 15.92 -6.44
C LYS A 18 -4.42 15.45 -7.88
N ILE A 19 -3.80 14.29 -8.08
CA ILE A 19 -3.61 13.70 -9.41
C ILE A 19 -4.96 13.43 -10.07
N SER A 20 -5.91 12.88 -9.31
CA SER A 20 -7.26 12.60 -9.79
C SER A 20 -8.13 13.82 -10.11
N LEU A 21 -7.70 15.01 -9.69
CA LEU A 21 -8.36 16.28 -10.00
C LEU A 21 -7.76 16.98 -11.24
N LYS A 22 -6.54 16.60 -11.63
CA LYS A 22 -5.90 17.13 -12.86
C LYS A 22 -6.49 16.51 -14.12
N GLU A 23 -6.83 15.23 -14.05
CA GLU A 23 -7.47 14.48 -15.11
C GLU A 23 -8.53 13.55 -14.53
N ASP A 24 -9.53 13.22 -15.35
CA ASP A 24 -10.65 12.38 -14.94
C ASP A 24 -10.28 10.89 -14.93
N PHE A 25 -9.27 10.49 -14.14
CA PHE A 25 -8.87 9.09 -13.97
C PHE A 25 -9.92 8.29 -13.21
N ASP A 26 -10.31 7.14 -13.74
CA ASP A 26 -11.21 6.20 -13.10
C ASP A 26 -10.57 5.58 -11.85
N ILE A 27 -9.29 5.28 -11.94
CA ILE A 27 -8.46 4.77 -10.85
C ILE A 27 -7.15 5.52 -10.80
N VAL A 28 -6.76 5.95 -9.61
CA VAL A 28 -5.38 6.34 -9.31
C VAL A 28 -4.85 5.39 -8.24
N THR A 29 -3.77 4.69 -8.54
CA THR A 29 -3.28 3.57 -7.71
C THR A 29 -1.76 3.57 -7.58
N THR A 30 -1.24 2.83 -6.61
CA THR A 30 0.17 2.47 -6.46
C THR A 30 0.42 0.96 -6.63
N THR A 31 -0.61 0.19 -7.02
CA THR A 31 -0.61 -1.28 -6.98
C THR A 31 -0.62 -1.93 -8.36
N PHE A 32 -0.81 -1.17 -9.44
CA PHE A 32 -1.01 -1.73 -10.79
C PHE A 32 -0.28 -0.91 -11.88
N PRO A 33 0.98 -1.26 -12.22
CA PRO A 33 1.84 -2.24 -11.57
C PRO A 33 2.30 -1.77 -10.17
N ARG A 34 2.67 -2.70 -9.28
CA ARG A 34 3.07 -2.37 -7.91
C ARG A 34 4.34 -1.51 -7.89
N THR A 35 4.23 -0.33 -7.29
CA THR A 35 5.33 0.66 -7.16
C THR A 35 5.65 1.04 -5.72
N TYR A 36 4.81 0.60 -4.78
CA TYR A 36 4.97 0.76 -3.34
C TYR A 36 4.91 -0.61 -2.66
N PRO A 37 5.63 -0.81 -1.52
CA PRO A 37 5.59 -2.08 -0.80
C PRO A 37 4.18 -2.37 -0.26
N PRO A 38 3.81 -3.66 -0.11
CA PRO A 38 2.64 -4.05 0.68
C PRO A 38 2.63 -3.33 2.04
N GLY A 39 1.47 -2.83 2.45
CA GLY A 39 1.32 -2.01 3.66
C GLY A 39 1.47 -0.50 3.46
N LEU A 40 2.11 -0.02 2.37
CA LEU A 40 2.22 1.42 2.07
C LEU A 40 1.47 1.85 0.80
N THR A 41 0.58 1.00 0.31
CA THR A 41 -0.15 1.24 -0.95
C THR A 41 -1.43 2.04 -0.74
N CYS A 42 -1.84 2.76 -1.77
CA CYS A 42 -3.10 3.49 -1.80
C CYS A 42 -3.79 3.38 -3.17
N GLU A 43 -5.11 3.31 -3.14
CA GLU A 43 -5.98 3.24 -4.31
C GLU A 43 -7.13 4.23 -4.13
N ARG A 44 -7.41 5.00 -5.18
CA ARG A 44 -8.57 5.88 -5.30
C ARG A 44 -9.37 5.44 -6.52
N LEU A 45 -10.57 4.95 -6.28
CA LEU A 45 -11.52 4.53 -7.32
C LEU A 45 -12.67 5.54 -7.39
N LYS A 46 -13.04 5.97 -8.59
CA LYS A 46 -14.27 6.75 -8.78
C LYS A 46 -15.50 5.95 -8.38
N THR A 47 -16.29 6.48 -7.47
CA THR A 47 -17.55 5.87 -7.04
C THR A 47 -18.50 5.63 -8.22
N SER A 48 -18.59 6.57 -9.17
CA SER A 48 -19.43 6.41 -10.36
C SER A 48 -19.02 5.22 -11.24
N ARG A 49 -17.73 4.88 -11.29
CA ARG A 49 -17.24 3.69 -11.99
C ARG A 49 -17.51 2.42 -11.21
N LEU A 50 -17.34 2.45 -9.88
CA LEU A 50 -17.73 1.33 -9.02
C LEU A 50 -19.21 1.00 -9.18
N THR A 51 -20.10 1.98 -9.03
CA THR A 51 -21.55 1.77 -9.11
C THR A 51 -21.98 1.22 -10.47
N LYS A 52 -21.43 1.73 -11.58
CA LYS A 52 -21.77 1.26 -12.94
C LYS A 52 -21.35 -0.18 -13.22
N ASN A 53 -20.32 -0.68 -12.53
CA ASN A 53 -19.76 -2.00 -12.78
C ASN A 53 -20.08 -3.01 -11.67
N LEU A 54 -20.74 -2.60 -10.59
CA LEU A 54 -20.95 -3.44 -9.41
C LEU A 54 -21.65 -4.77 -9.74
N SER A 55 -22.61 -4.77 -10.67
CA SER A 55 -23.31 -5.99 -11.11
C SER A 55 -22.44 -6.96 -11.91
N LEU A 56 -21.32 -6.49 -12.46
CA LEU A 56 -20.35 -7.29 -13.21
C LEU A 56 -19.28 -7.90 -12.29
N ILE A 57 -19.17 -7.43 -11.04
CA ILE A 57 -18.21 -7.92 -10.05
C ILE A 57 -18.80 -9.18 -9.39
N THR A 58 -18.69 -10.32 -10.08
CA THR A 58 -19.30 -11.59 -9.65
C THR A 58 -18.32 -12.51 -8.94
N GLU A 59 -17.05 -12.50 -9.34
CA GLU A 59 -16.01 -13.37 -8.82
C GLU A 59 -15.70 -13.10 -7.34
N LYS A 60 -15.39 -14.16 -6.58
CA LYS A 60 -15.12 -14.06 -5.14
C LYS A 60 -13.96 -13.11 -4.84
N GLU A 61 -12.85 -13.27 -5.57
CA GLU A 61 -11.65 -12.44 -5.39
C GLU A 61 -11.91 -10.97 -5.74
N ASP A 62 -12.74 -10.70 -6.75
CA ASP A 62 -13.07 -9.33 -7.12
C ASP A 62 -14.02 -8.68 -6.11
N LYS A 63 -14.86 -9.47 -5.43
CA LYS A 63 -15.69 -8.96 -4.32
C LYS A 63 -14.87 -8.65 -3.08
N GLU A 64 -13.81 -9.40 -2.84
CA GLU A 64 -12.86 -9.17 -1.74
C GLU A 64 -11.95 -7.97 -2.03
N HIS A 65 -11.48 -7.85 -3.27
CA HIS A 65 -10.66 -6.76 -3.75
C HIS A 65 -11.31 -6.10 -4.97
N LEU A 66 -12.23 -5.16 -4.73
CA LEU A 66 -13.02 -4.49 -5.78
C LEU A 66 -12.18 -3.94 -6.94
N THR A 67 -10.95 -3.48 -6.68
CA THR A 67 -10.05 -2.95 -7.71
C THR A 67 -9.52 -4.03 -8.66
N SER A 68 -9.48 -5.30 -8.24
CA SER A 68 -9.04 -6.45 -9.04
C SER A 68 -9.84 -6.59 -10.35
N PHE A 69 -11.17 -6.42 -10.29
CA PHE A 69 -12.03 -6.43 -11.48
C PHE A 69 -11.58 -5.40 -12.52
N PHE A 70 -11.23 -4.19 -12.08
CA PHE A 70 -10.81 -3.11 -12.96
C PHE A 70 -9.43 -3.35 -13.55
N TYR A 71 -8.52 -3.95 -12.79
CA TYR A 71 -7.19 -4.32 -13.27
C TYR A 71 -7.24 -5.45 -14.31
N LYS A 72 -8.08 -6.47 -14.07
CA LYS A 72 -8.35 -7.55 -15.04
C LYS A 72 -8.93 -7.04 -16.36
N ASN A 73 -9.62 -5.89 -16.34
CA ASN A 73 -10.25 -5.24 -17.49
C ASN A 73 -9.61 -3.86 -17.77
N SER A 74 -8.31 -3.71 -17.50
CA SER A 74 -7.61 -2.42 -17.52
C SER A 74 -7.73 -1.65 -18.84
N GLU A 75 -7.93 -2.33 -19.97
CA GLU A 75 -8.15 -1.73 -21.28
C GLU A 75 -9.44 -0.89 -21.38
N LYS A 76 -10.38 -1.07 -20.46
CA LYS A 76 -11.68 -0.37 -20.42
C LYS A 76 -11.70 0.83 -19.47
N PHE A 77 -10.63 1.06 -18.71
CA PHE A 77 -10.60 2.05 -17.64
C PHE A 77 -9.43 2.99 -17.76
N TYR A 78 -9.65 4.26 -17.40
CA TYR A 78 -8.55 5.21 -17.36
C TYR A 78 -7.81 5.11 -16.02
N ILE A 79 -6.71 4.34 -16.01
CA ILE A 79 -5.94 4.02 -14.82
C ILE A 79 -4.62 4.76 -14.82
N ASN A 80 -4.34 5.48 -13.74
CA ASN A 80 -3.03 6.07 -13.50
C ASN A 80 -2.31 5.38 -12.34
N ASN A 81 -1.09 4.92 -12.60
CA ASN A 81 -0.24 4.32 -11.58
C ASN A 81 0.81 5.33 -11.10
N VAL A 82 0.87 5.55 -9.80
CA VAL A 82 1.75 6.53 -9.15
C VAL A 82 2.98 5.81 -8.63
N SER A 83 4.16 6.35 -8.96
CA SER A 83 5.44 5.86 -8.46
C SER A 83 6.08 6.86 -7.49
N PRO A 84 6.89 6.41 -6.53
CA PRO A 84 7.77 7.30 -5.79
C PRO A 84 8.75 7.99 -6.76
N ARG A 85 9.28 9.15 -6.36
CA ARG A 85 10.28 9.89 -7.17
C ARG A 85 11.55 9.09 -7.37
N ASN A 86 11.98 8.36 -6.35
CA ASN A 86 13.17 7.52 -6.36
C ASN A 86 12.75 6.06 -6.58
N LYS A 87 13.64 5.27 -7.18
CA LYS A 87 13.44 3.82 -7.25
C LYS A 87 13.64 3.24 -5.85
N ILE A 88 12.63 2.51 -5.38
CA ILE A 88 12.65 1.85 -4.08
C ILE A 88 12.74 0.34 -4.33
N ASN A 89 13.75 -0.30 -3.77
CA ASN A 89 13.77 -1.77 -3.67
C ASN A 89 12.98 -2.15 -2.41
N PHE A 90 11.97 -2.99 -2.54
CA PHE A 90 11.18 -3.52 -1.44
C PHE A 90 10.98 -5.04 -1.54
N ASP A 91 11.92 -5.73 -2.17
CA ASP A 91 11.89 -7.19 -2.27
C ASP A 91 11.92 -7.81 -0.86
N GLY A 92 11.01 -8.76 -0.61
CA GLY A 92 10.86 -9.42 0.69
C GLY A 92 10.15 -8.59 1.76
N ILE A 93 9.72 -7.36 1.47
CA ILE A 93 9.08 -6.48 2.46
C ILE A 93 7.56 -6.61 2.41
N ASN A 94 6.96 -6.88 3.57
CA ASN A 94 5.53 -6.75 3.83
C ASN A 94 5.34 -5.91 5.10
N LEU A 95 4.55 -4.84 5.01
CA LEU A 95 4.25 -3.94 6.13
C LEU A 95 2.77 -4.02 6.56
N CYS A 96 2.01 -4.98 6.03
CA CYS A 96 0.69 -5.33 6.55
C CYS A 96 0.82 -6.06 7.90
N VAL A 97 -0.26 -6.01 8.69
CA VAL A 97 -0.38 -6.73 9.97
C VAL A 97 -1.46 -7.81 9.84
N ASP A 98 -1.02 -9.05 9.54
CA ASP A 98 -1.92 -10.19 9.32
C ASP A 98 -1.85 -11.22 10.47
N ASN A 99 -0.76 -11.22 11.25
CA ASN A 99 -0.54 -12.13 12.38
C ASN A 99 0.30 -11.49 13.50
N ASP A 100 0.56 -12.24 14.58
CA ASP A 100 1.29 -11.76 15.76
C ASP A 100 2.73 -11.33 15.45
N LYS A 101 3.44 -12.03 14.55
CA LYS A 101 4.81 -11.64 14.12
C LYS A 101 4.78 -10.29 13.40
N ASP A 102 3.77 -10.06 12.56
CA ASP A 102 3.64 -8.77 11.87
C ASP A 102 3.31 -7.63 12.85
N LEU A 103 2.54 -7.92 13.90
CA LEU A 103 2.25 -6.97 14.97
C LEU A 103 3.51 -6.62 15.78
N GLU A 104 4.34 -7.61 16.10
CA GLU A 104 5.64 -7.39 16.75
C GLU A 104 6.55 -6.52 15.88
N ARG A 105 6.66 -6.84 14.59
CA ARG A 105 7.38 -6.01 13.61
C ARG A 105 6.88 -4.57 13.62
N ALA A 106 5.56 -4.39 13.54
CA ALA A 106 4.97 -3.06 13.49
C ALA A 106 5.23 -2.24 14.77
N ARG A 107 5.16 -2.89 15.94
CA ARG A 107 5.51 -2.24 17.21
C ARG A 107 6.97 -1.82 17.25
N TRP A 108 7.88 -2.72 16.89
CA TRP A 108 9.31 -2.44 16.90
C TRP A 108 9.67 -1.30 15.94
N ILE A 109 9.17 -1.32 14.70
CA ILE A 109 9.38 -0.21 13.74
C ILE A 109 8.85 1.11 14.33
N SER A 110 7.64 1.09 14.92
CA SER A 110 7.06 2.28 15.55
C SER A 110 7.93 2.83 16.68
N ASP A 111 8.49 1.96 17.52
CA ASP A 111 9.37 2.37 18.62
C ASP A 111 10.66 3.00 18.10
N GLN A 112 11.26 2.46 17.03
CA GLN A 112 12.45 3.04 16.40
C GLN A 112 12.17 4.43 15.82
N MET A 113 11.04 4.61 15.13
CA MET A 113 10.65 5.91 14.57
C MET A 113 10.46 6.98 15.65
N ILE A 114 9.84 6.63 16.77
CA ILE A 114 9.64 7.54 17.91
C ILE A 114 10.99 7.96 18.50
N GLN A 115 11.93 7.04 18.65
CA GLN A 115 13.27 7.32 19.20
C GLN A 115 14.07 8.26 18.29
N ASN A 116 13.90 8.15 16.97
CA ASN A 116 14.56 9.03 16.00
C ASN A 116 13.93 10.43 15.91
N ASN A 117 12.87 10.71 16.69
CA ASN A 117 12.06 11.92 16.60
C ASN A 117 11.51 12.17 15.18
N ASP A 118 11.30 11.09 14.42
CA ASP A 118 10.79 11.18 13.07
C ASP A 118 9.27 11.07 13.07
N ASN A 119 8.61 12.21 12.83
CA ASN A 119 7.16 12.28 12.60
C ASN A 119 6.80 12.13 11.11
N CYS A 120 7.81 11.96 10.24
CA CYS A 120 7.61 11.85 8.81
C CYS A 120 7.47 10.38 8.42
N TYR A 121 6.42 10.06 7.67
CA TYR A 121 6.23 8.77 7.02
C TYR A 121 7.23 8.63 5.85
N ASN A 122 8.52 8.51 6.17
CA ASN A 122 9.59 8.31 5.21
C ASN A 122 9.59 6.84 4.78
N ILE A 123 9.20 6.59 3.53
CA ILE A 123 9.08 5.24 2.98
C ILE A 123 10.43 4.52 2.96
N GLU A 124 11.52 5.22 2.65
CA GLU A 124 12.85 4.64 2.64
C GLU A 124 13.30 4.19 4.04
N GLU A 125 12.99 4.96 5.07
CA GLU A 125 13.32 4.62 6.47
C GLU A 125 12.49 3.44 6.98
N ILE A 126 11.17 3.45 6.75
CA ILE A 126 10.30 2.34 7.15
C ILE A 126 10.74 1.03 6.48
N ILE A 127 11.16 1.09 5.21
CA ILE A 127 11.68 -0.09 4.50
C ILE A 127 13.02 -0.55 5.08
N ALA A 128 13.91 0.38 5.46
CA ALA A 128 15.18 0.03 6.09
C ALA A 128 14.96 -0.68 7.44
N LEU A 129 14.08 -0.14 8.29
CA LEU A 129 13.69 -0.76 9.56
C LEU A 129 13.03 -2.13 9.34
N ALA A 130 12.16 -2.28 8.35
CA ALA A 130 11.55 -3.57 8.05
C ALA A 130 12.58 -4.62 7.60
N ARG A 131 13.62 -4.22 6.85
CA ARG A 131 14.72 -5.12 6.50
C ARG A 131 15.51 -5.56 7.73
N GLU A 132 15.86 -4.59 8.57
CA GLU A 132 16.54 -4.84 9.83
C GLU A 132 15.76 -5.86 10.67
N TRP A 133 14.45 -5.66 10.82
CA TRP A 133 13.60 -6.61 11.53
C TRP A 133 13.69 -8.04 10.96
N GLU A 134 13.56 -8.21 9.64
CA GLU A 134 13.61 -9.53 9.02
C GLU A 134 15.01 -10.18 9.04
N GLU A 135 16.08 -9.39 9.17
CA GLU A 135 17.44 -9.90 9.34
C GLU A 135 17.70 -10.39 10.78
N TYR A 136 17.28 -9.62 11.79
CA TYR A 136 17.62 -9.90 13.19
C TYR A 136 16.64 -10.83 13.91
N PHE A 137 15.33 -10.64 13.77
CA PHE A 137 14.35 -11.31 14.64
C PHE A 137 14.09 -12.79 14.35
N PRO A 138 14.21 -13.29 13.10
CA PRO A 138 14.18 -14.73 12.84
C PRO A 138 15.38 -15.51 13.43
N THR A 139 16.46 -14.81 13.82
CA THR A 139 17.66 -15.45 14.40
C THR A 139 17.60 -15.59 15.91
N LEU A 140 16.79 -14.76 16.60
CA LEU A 140 16.62 -14.80 18.06
C LEU A 140 15.69 -15.91 18.55
N ASN A 141 14.76 -16.38 17.70
CA ASN A 141 13.78 -17.43 18.04
C ASN A 141 14.27 -18.86 17.67
N LYS A 142 15.58 -19.04 17.46
CA LYS A 142 16.20 -20.33 17.12
C LYS A 142 17.02 -20.96 18.26
N ASP A 143 17.13 -20.29 19.40
CA ASP A 143 17.74 -20.79 20.63
C ASP A 143 16.68 -21.01 21.72
#